data_AF-A0A3B0Q8N6-F1
#
_entry.id   AF-A0A3B0Q8N6-F1
#
_cell.length_a   1.000
_cell.length_b   1.000
_cell.length_c   1.000
_cell.angle_alpha   90.00
_cell.angle_beta   90.00
_cell.angle_gamma   90.00
#
_symmetry.space_group_name_H-M   'P 1'
#
loop_
_entity.id
_entity.type
_entity.pdbx_description
1 polymer ?
#
loop_
_entity_poly.entity_id
_entity_poly.type
_entity_poly.pdbx_seq_one_letter_code
_entity_poly.pdbx_strand_id
1 'polypeptide(L)' 'MLIKDFPALNNNLTKEVFFISSQDLENLYPNLSLNEREDAITKEKGAVFVYQIGDKLKSGLIHSLRAFDYDDW' A
#
# COMPACT_ATOMS: atom_id res chain seq x y z
N MET A 1 -1.36 26.80 -2.03
CA MET A 1 -1.12 25.42 -2.52
C MET A 1 0.26 25.47 -3.14
N LEU A 2 1.21 24.63 -2.71
CA LEU A 2 2.64 24.75 -3.05
C LEU A 2 2.91 25.04 -4.54
N ILE A 3 2.16 24.42 -5.45
CA ILE A 3 2.32 24.61 -6.90
C ILE A 3 1.96 26.03 -7.37
N LYS A 4 1.04 26.71 -6.67
CA LYS A 4 0.71 28.12 -6.91
C LYS A 4 1.90 29.03 -6.61
N ASP A 5 2.66 28.70 -5.57
CA ASP A 5 3.78 29.52 -5.10
C ASP A 5 5.11 29.10 -5.76
N PHE A 6 5.16 27.89 -6.36
CA PHE A 6 6.32 27.32 -7.05
C PHE A 6 5.92 26.68 -8.40
N PRO A 7 5.84 27.47 -9.49
CA PRO A 7 5.36 27.00 -10.79
C PRO A 7 6.23 25.92 -11.46
N ALA A 8 7.45 25.70 -10.97
CA ALA A 8 8.33 24.63 -11.43
C ALA A 8 7.91 23.24 -10.90
N LEU A 9 7.04 23.18 -9.90
CA LEU A 9 6.51 21.94 -9.35
C LEU A 9 5.24 21.52 -10.10
N ASN A 10 5.12 20.22 -10.38
CA ASN A 10 3.91 19.61 -10.95
C ASN A 10 3.24 18.71 -9.90
N ASN A 11 1.90 18.73 -9.84
CA ASN A 11 1.18 17.73 -9.03
C ASN A 11 1.02 16.43 -9.83
N ASN A 12 1.85 15.44 -9.55
CA ASN A 12 1.73 14.12 -10.18
C ASN A 12 1.03 13.10 -9.27
N LEU A 13 0.52 13.52 -8.11
CA LEU A 13 -0.24 12.64 -7.22
C LEU A 13 -1.63 12.40 -7.80
N THR A 14 -2.10 11.17 -7.70
CA THR A 14 -3.49 10.84 -8.00
C THR A 14 -4.43 11.55 -7.02
N LYS A 15 -5.67 11.81 -7.45
CA LYS A 15 -6.69 12.48 -6.64
C LYS A 15 -7.38 11.54 -5.66
N GLU A 16 -7.32 10.24 -5.93
CA GLU A 16 -8.04 9.21 -5.16
C GLU A 16 -7.04 8.21 -4.57
N VAL A 17 -7.32 7.79 -3.33
CA VAL A 17 -6.56 6.73 -2.67
C VAL A 17 -7.29 5.42 -2.89
N PHE A 18 -6.57 4.41 -3.38
CA PHE A 18 -7.09 3.06 -3.51
C PHE A 18 -6.91 2.28 -2.20
N PHE A 19 -7.98 1.69 -1.69
CA PHE A 19 -7.94 0.93 -0.42
C PHE A 19 -7.93 -0.57 -0.71
N ILE A 20 -7.00 -1.31 -0.11
CA ILE A 20 -6.90 -2.76 -0.27
C ILE A 20 -6.41 -3.42 1.02
N SER A 21 -6.95 -4.58 1.39
CA SER A 21 -6.42 -5.35 2.53
C SER A 21 -5.11 -6.02 2.14
N SER A 22 -4.23 -6.29 3.11
CA SER A 22 -3.00 -7.06 2.89
C SER A 22 -3.29 -8.45 2.29
N GLN A 23 -4.41 -9.07 2.66
CA GLN A 23 -4.82 -10.36 2.12
C GLN A 23 -5.32 -10.28 0.68
N ASP A 24 -6.08 -9.25 0.33
CA ASP A 24 -6.53 -9.07 -1.05
C ASP A 24 -5.38 -8.71 -1.97
N LEU A 25 -4.38 -7.98 -1.46
CA LEU A 25 -3.15 -7.70 -2.17
C LEU A 25 -2.36 -8.99 -2.45
N GLU A 26 -2.29 -9.92 -1.48
CA GLU A 26 -1.74 -11.26 -1.69
C GLU A 26 -2.54 -12.06 -2.73
N ASN A 27 -3.87 -12.02 -2.66
CA ASN A 27 -4.72 -12.75 -3.60
C ASN A 27 -4.55 -12.24 -5.03
N LEU A 28 -4.31 -10.94 -5.21
CA LEU A 28 -4.11 -10.30 -6.51
C LEU A 28 -2.75 -10.67 -7.12
N TYR A 29 -1.73 -10.84 -6.29
CA TYR A 29 -0.34 -11.09 -6.70
C TYR A 29 0.28 -12.27 -5.94
N PRO A 30 -0.27 -13.49 -6.08
CA PRO A 30 0.10 -14.63 -5.23
C PRO A 30 1.54 -15.11 -5.45
N ASN A 31 2.09 -14.85 -6.65
CA ASN A 31 3.42 -15.29 -7.06
C ASN A 31 4.51 -14.23 -6.85
N LEU A 32 4.15 -13.04 -6.37
CA LEU A 32 5.09 -11.96 -6.07
C LEU A 32 5.48 -11.98 -4.60
N SER A 33 6.71 -11.56 -4.30
CA SER A 33 7.14 -11.29 -2.93
C SER A 33 6.40 -10.09 -2.34
N LEU A 34 6.37 -9.97 -1.02
CA LEU A 34 5.62 -8.92 -0.29
C LEU A 34 5.87 -7.50 -0.84
N ASN A 35 7.14 -7.15 -1.07
CA ASN A 35 7.51 -5.83 -1.61
C ASN A 35 7.08 -5.67 -3.08
N GLU A 36 7.23 -6.71 -3.90
CA GLU A 36 6.82 -6.66 -5.30
C GLU A 36 5.30 -6.49 -5.45
N ARG A 37 4.50 -6.95 -4.48
CA ARG A 37 3.06 -6.70 -4.44
C ARG A 37 2.75 -5.21 -4.23
N GLU A 38 3.46 -4.55 -3.32
CA GLU A 38 3.35 -3.11 -3.09
C GLU A 38 3.76 -2.30 -4.32
N ASP A 39 4.87 -2.67 -4.96
CA ASP A 39 5.34 -2.04 -6.20
C ASP A 39 4.30 -2.20 -7.34
N ALA A 40 3.73 -3.39 -7.49
CA ALA A 40 2.73 -3.66 -8.52
C ALA A 40 1.46 -2.81 -8.32
N ILE A 41 0.89 -2.78 -7.10
CA ILE A 41 -0.35 -2.05 -6.84
C ILE A 41 -0.16 -0.53 -6.90
N THR A 42 0.97 -0.01 -6.43
CA THR A 42 1.26 1.44 -6.48
C THR A 42 1.52 1.90 -7.91
N LYS A 43 2.15 1.07 -8.75
CA LYS A 43 2.30 1.35 -10.19
C LYS A 43 0.97 1.40 -10.93
N GLU A 44 -0.01 0.59 -10.52
CA GLU A 44 -1.34 0.57 -11.13
C GLU A 44 -2.25 1.70 -10.64
N LYS A 45 -2.26 1.98 -9.33
CA LYS A 45 -3.24 2.87 -8.69
C LYS A 45 -2.70 4.26 -8.33
N GLY A 46 -1.40 4.45 -8.32
CA GLY A 46 -0.72 5.69 -7.94
C GLY A 46 -0.64 5.91 -6.43
N ALA A 47 -1.78 5.98 -5.73
CA ALA A 47 -1.82 6.10 -4.26
C ALA A 47 -2.67 4.98 -3.66
N VAL A 48 -2.11 4.27 -2.68
CA VAL A 48 -2.71 3.08 -2.09
C VAL A 48 -2.64 3.15 -0.58
N PHE A 49 -3.73 2.77 0.08
CA PHE A 49 -3.79 2.51 1.50
C PHE A 49 -3.98 1.01 1.71
N VAL A 50 -2.91 0.34 2.12
CA VAL A 50 -2.93 -1.08 2.48
C VAL A 50 -3.28 -1.19 3.96
N TYR A 51 -4.34 -1.92 4.30
CA TYR A 51 -4.81 -2.12 5.68
C TYR A 51 -4.72 -3.58 6.11
N GLN A 52 -4.90 -3.85 7.41
CA GLN A 52 -4.69 -5.18 8.04
C GLN A 52 -3.24 -5.67 7.94
N ILE A 53 -2.28 -4.82 8.29
CA ILE A 53 -0.86 -5.15 8.29
C ILE A 53 -0.43 -5.52 9.70
N GLY A 54 0.19 -6.69 9.85
CA GLY A 54 0.74 -7.18 11.12
C GLY A 54 0.46 -8.66 11.33
N ASP A 55 -0.72 -9.08 10.87
CA ASP A 55 -1.22 -10.44 11.01
C ASP A 55 -0.63 -11.42 9.99
N LYS A 56 -0.78 -12.73 10.25
CA LYS A 56 -0.44 -13.76 9.25
C LYS A 56 -1.50 -13.80 8.16
N LEU A 57 -1.03 -13.69 6.91
CA LEU A 57 -1.82 -13.95 5.71
C LEU A 57 -2.14 -15.44 5.59
N LYS A 58 -3.06 -15.81 4.69
CA LYS A 58 -3.43 -17.20 4.39
C LYS A 58 -2.24 -18.04 3.91
N SER A 59 -1.24 -17.42 3.28
CA SER A 59 0.03 -18.06 2.92
C SER A 59 0.90 -18.44 4.13
N GLY A 60 0.58 -17.94 5.32
CA GLY A 60 1.39 -18.05 6.53
C GLY A 60 2.50 -16.99 6.63
N LEU A 61 2.67 -16.15 5.60
CA LEU A 61 3.57 -14.99 5.62
C LEU A 61 2.94 -13.83 6.39
N ILE A 62 3.77 -12.91 6.89
CA ILE A 62 3.31 -11.65 7.47
C ILE A 62 3.63 -10.55 6.46
N HIS A 63 2.64 -9.72 6.09
CA HIS A 63 2.84 -8.67 5.09
C HIS A 63 3.96 -7.70 5.48
N SER A 64 3.88 -7.18 6.70
CA SER A 64 4.93 -6.41 7.34
C SER A 64 4.71 -6.44 8.85
N LEU A 65 5.80 -6.35 9.63
CA LEU A 65 5.70 -6.40 11.08
C LEU A 65 5.10 -5.10 11.61
N ARG A 66 4.15 -5.23 12.53
CA ARG A 66 3.60 -4.13 13.35
C ARG A 66 3.73 -4.48 14.82
N ALA A 67 3.81 -3.44 15.64
CA ALA A 67 3.87 -3.62 17.07
C ALA A 67 2.46 -3.81 17.61
N PHE A 68 2.28 -4.83 18.44
CA PHE A 68 0.96 -5.21 18.96
C PHE A 68 0.42 -4.25 20.04
N ASP A 69 1.27 -3.36 20.56
CA ASP A 69 1.00 -2.51 21.72
C ASP A 69 0.32 -1.19 21.38
N TYR A 70 0.19 -0.85 20.08
CA TYR A 70 -0.53 0.35 19.64
C TYR A 70 -1.26 0.24 18.30
N ASP A 71 -1.04 -0.80 17.50
CA ASP A 71 -1.81 -1.07 16.29
C ASP A 71 -2.77 -2.23 16.54
N ASP A 72 -4.08 -1.98 16.37
CA ASP A 72 -5.08 -3.03 16.17
C ASP A 72 -5.04 -3.39 14.68
N TRP A 73 -4.29 -4.46 14.36
CA TRP A 73 -4.01 -4.91 12.99
C TRP A 73 -5.24 -5.52 12.31
#